data_AF-A0A812JNC6-F1
#
_entry.id   AF-A0A812JNC6-F1
#
_cell.length_a   1.000
_cell.length_b   1.000
_cell.length_c   1.000
_cell.angle_alpha   90.00
_cell.angle_beta   90.00
_cell.angle_gamma   90.00
#
_symmetry.space_group_name_H-M   'P 1'
#
loop_
_entity.id
_entity.type
_entity.pdbx_description
1 polymer ?
#
loop_
_entity_poly.entity_id
_entity_poly.type
_entity_poly.pdbx_seq_one_letter_code
_entity_poly.pdbx_strand_id
1 'polypeptide(L)'
;MSFASSCGLLWVTACCPLLHSLPRRSHCRTTTWESDTDLRHAPDQHEGGINEQLLAINKVLHSELLRHRLRADSFEKCCRWRLSFSCDKEKLSSAFDRLLELSIAHACGIVATRVVVLSSGSTTGEVDFTITEDPAAASPSDVIEELRDQLGDALSPFRTGAFAKFASCVLQLSGVLPSQHCLWAPDPAAPLAEALDPVAEGLSRLNELAESVAHPDEEQEDEDVAKRPEYWGLRVRDLSEFNSSIHDELVSYCQDHHVHFEHGHCIHLCKHGANCPWGDHEGVLHDKTRDASRMPGTPLLPNMHAVVSRYVKPQTRAKGTSWAAMKLLGLRITHFVTHTWEELFSDFVGSLEAALSPDNVVWVCSLALNQNANITEMLDVELLKSPFAVALRRASRQLVLLDRDLKVPTRSWCAYELAIATKFAMPTFLWPHPGSDVEKLRRKVKSLDLRDAVASKKEDEESPMGWRYK
;
A
#
# COMPACT_ATOMS: atom_id res chain seq x y z
N MET A 1 -21.61 24.75 -58.20
CA MET A 1 -22.13 25.01 -56.83
C MET A 1 -21.00 24.69 -55.86
N SER A 2 -20.08 25.66 -55.73
CA SER A 2 -19.81 26.51 -54.55
C SER A 2 -18.81 25.83 -53.59
N PHE A 3 -17.49 25.96 -53.79
CA PHE A 3 -16.56 27.05 -53.41
C PHE A 3 -16.35 27.26 -51.89
N ALA A 4 -15.11 26.99 -51.47
CA ALA A 4 -14.20 27.73 -50.58
C ALA A 4 -14.70 28.32 -49.24
N SER A 5 -13.95 28.06 -48.17
CA SER A 5 -13.23 29.14 -47.46
C SER A 5 -12.12 28.60 -46.55
N SER A 6 -11.03 29.35 -46.54
CA SER A 6 -9.76 29.16 -45.87
C SER A 6 -9.45 30.47 -45.13
N CYS A 7 -9.02 30.40 -43.88
CA CYS A 7 -8.29 31.43 -43.11
C CYS A 7 -7.43 30.65 -42.09
N GLY A 8 -6.11 30.79 -41.95
CA GLY A 8 -5.19 31.84 -42.36
C GLY A 8 -4.80 32.67 -41.14
N LEU A 9 -3.67 32.36 -40.49
CA LEU A 9 -2.85 33.31 -39.74
C LEU A 9 -1.44 32.74 -39.50
N LEU A 10 -0.51 33.20 -40.35
CA LEU A 10 0.93 33.19 -40.14
C LEU A 10 1.30 34.28 -39.13
N TRP A 11 2.30 34.02 -38.28
CA TRP A 11 3.30 35.02 -37.90
C TRP A 11 4.70 34.45 -38.13
N VAL A 12 5.48 35.16 -38.93
CA VAL A 12 6.91 34.96 -39.22
C VAL A 12 7.61 36.26 -38.85
N THR A 13 8.74 36.17 -38.14
CA THR A 13 9.84 37.15 -38.14
C THR A 13 11.05 36.42 -37.53
N ALA A 14 11.99 35.92 -38.34
CA ALA A 14 13.15 36.59 -38.96
C ALA A 14 14.37 36.74 -38.01
N CYS A 15 15.52 36.32 -38.53
CA CYS A 15 16.82 36.11 -37.90
C CYS A 15 17.79 37.32 -38.01
N CYS A 16 18.82 37.29 -37.14
CA CYS A 16 20.23 37.75 -37.33
C CYS A 16 20.61 39.25 -37.16
N PRO A 17 21.90 39.63 -36.97
CA PRO A 17 23.01 39.03 -36.17
C PRO A 17 24.04 40.04 -35.51
N LEU A 18 24.96 39.48 -34.70
CA LEU A 18 26.43 39.78 -34.50
C LEU A 18 27.00 41.08 -33.85
N LEU A 19 27.92 40.81 -32.88
CA LEU A 19 29.23 41.43 -32.55
C LEU A 19 29.35 42.81 -31.84
N HIS A 20 29.94 42.82 -30.62
CA HIS A 20 31.33 43.30 -30.35
C HIS A 20 31.79 43.21 -28.88
N SER A 21 32.94 42.53 -28.68
CA SER A 21 34.08 42.74 -27.75
C SER A 21 34.03 43.67 -26.50
N LEU A 22 34.35 43.09 -25.31
CA LEU A 22 35.33 43.41 -24.20
C LEU A 22 35.89 44.86 -23.99
N PRO A 23 36.49 45.27 -22.82
CA PRO A 23 37.00 44.50 -21.64
C PRO A 23 36.84 45.12 -20.20
N ARG A 24 37.14 44.27 -19.18
CA ARG A 24 37.85 44.48 -17.87
C ARG A 24 37.62 45.77 -17.02
N ARG A 25 37.30 45.65 -15.71
CA ARG A 25 38.22 45.58 -14.53
C ARG A 25 37.50 45.90 -13.19
N SER A 26 37.81 45.09 -12.17
CA SER A 26 37.99 45.41 -10.73
C SER A 26 36.95 46.21 -9.94
N HIS A 27 36.44 45.65 -8.84
CA HIS A 27 36.81 46.09 -7.48
C HIS A 27 36.27 45.13 -6.41
N CYS A 28 37.20 44.63 -5.60
CA CYS A 28 36.96 43.97 -4.32
C CYS A 28 36.68 45.07 -3.28
N ARG A 29 35.58 45.00 -2.54
CA ARG A 29 35.42 45.69 -1.25
C ARG A 29 34.79 44.76 -0.24
N THR A 30 35.62 44.37 0.70
CA THR A 30 35.29 43.93 2.05
C THR A 30 34.57 45.04 2.80
N THR A 31 33.41 44.73 3.36
CA THR A 31 32.80 45.51 4.44
C THR A 31 32.47 44.56 5.57
N THR A 32 33.24 44.69 6.64
CA THR A 32 32.97 44.25 7.99
C THR A 32 31.70 44.92 8.52
N TRP A 33 30.77 44.13 9.04
CA TRP A 33 29.69 44.58 9.91
C TRP A 33 29.69 43.69 11.15
N GLU A 34 30.29 44.22 12.21
CA GLU A 34 29.99 43.86 13.59
C GLU A 34 28.84 44.76 14.05
N SER A 35 27.75 44.17 14.54
CA SER A 35 26.97 44.77 15.62
C SER A 35 26.06 43.70 16.23
N ASP A 36 26.27 43.50 17.52
CA ASP A 36 25.47 42.77 18.49
C ASP A 36 23.96 42.86 18.25
N THR A 37 23.30 41.70 18.21
CA THR A 37 21.95 41.54 18.76
C THR A 37 21.86 40.21 19.50
N ASP A 38 21.79 40.34 20.81
CA ASP A 38 21.63 39.30 21.81
C ASP A 38 20.18 38.76 21.73
N LEU A 39 19.93 37.82 20.82
CA LEU A 39 18.67 37.08 20.71
C LEU A 39 18.81 35.75 21.44
N ARG A 40 18.36 35.74 22.70
CA ARG A 40 18.10 34.51 23.46
C ARG A 40 17.14 33.63 22.66
N HIS A 41 17.67 32.57 22.06
CA HIS A 41 16.87 31.52 21.43
C HIS A 41 16.09 30.81 22.53
N ALA A 42 14.76 30.86 22.45
CA ALA A 42 13.92 29.91 23.17
C ALA A 42 14.26 28.50 22.64
N PRO A 43 14.39 27.47 23.50
CA PRO A 43 14.64 26.12 23.04
C PRO A 43 13.44 25.64 22.20
N ASP A 44 13.73 25.23 20.96
CA ASP A 44 12.76 24.67 20.02
C ASP A 44 12.11 23.42 20.65
N GLN A 45 10.85 23.55 21.07
CA GLN A 45 10.06 22.46 21.66
C GLN A 45 9.53 21.45 20.61
N HIS A 46 9.92 21.58 19.34
CA HIS A 46 9.46 20.71 18.26
C HIS A 46 10.38 19.50 17.99
N GLU A 47 11.60 19.47 18.54
CA GLU A 47 12.58 18.40 18.29
C GLU A 47 12.24 17.05 18.95
N GLY A 48 11.30 16.98 19.89
CA GLY A 48 10.93 15.72 20.56
C GLY A 48 9.98 14.82 19.77
N GLY A 49 9.06 15.41 19.00
CA GLY A 49 7.90 14.68 18.46
C GLY A 49 8.22 13.70 17.33
N ILE A 50 9.23 13.97 16.50
CA ILE A 50 9.54 13.13 15.34
C ILE A 50 10.29 11.86 15.76
N ASN A 51 11.31 11.98 16.61
CA ASN A 51 12.01 10.81 17.16
C ASN A 51 11.08 9.85 17.91
N GLU A 52 10.09 10.39 18.65
CA GLU A 52 9.05 9.57 19.30
C GLU A 52 8.13 8.88 18.29
N GLN A 53 7.76 9.55 17.20
CA GLN A 53 6.98 8.94 16.10
C GLN A 53 7.77 7.85 15.37
N LEU A 54 9.05 8.08 15.05
CA LEU A 54 9.91 7.07 14.43
C LEU A 54 10.11 5.86 15.34
N LEU A 55 10.28 6.10 16.65
CA LEU A 55 10.35 5.04 17.64
C LEU A 55 9.01 4.28 17.76
N ALA A 56 7.88 4.97 17.67
CA ALA A 56 6.55 4.37 17.66
C ALA A 56 6.34 3.51 16.40
N ILE A 57 6.74 3.98 15.21
CA ILE A 57 6.69 3.20 13.96
C ILE A 57 7.61 2.00 14.06
N ASN A 58 8.85 2.16 14.55
CA ASN A 58 9.75 1.04 14.78
C ASN A 58 9.16 0.04 15.78
N LYS A 59 8.50 0.49 16.85
CA LYS A 59 7.76 -0.37 17.78
C LYS A 59 6.57 -1.04 17.13
N VAL A 60 5.81 -0.38 16.26
CA VAL A 60 4.68 -0.95 15.51
C VAL A 60 5.18 -1.98 14.52
N LEU A 61 6.19 -1.66 13.70
CA LEU A 61 6.81 -2.60 12.75
C LEU A 61 7.40 -3.81 13.49
N HIS A 62 8.16 -3.57 14.56
CA HIS A 62 8.73 -4.63 15.37
C HIS A 62 7.64 -5.45 16.07
N SER A 63 6.58 -4.83 16.60
CA SER A 63 5.43 -5.49 17.24
C SER A 63 4.59 -6.28 16.24
N GLU A 64 4.29 -5.74 15.06
CA GLU A 64 3.54 -6.44 13.99
C GLU A 64 4.35 -7.60 13.41
N LEU A 65 5.67 -7.46 13.29
CA LEU A 65 6.55 -8.53 12.81
C LEU A 65 6.85 -9.57 13.88
N LEU A 66 6.96 -9.18 15.15
CA LEU A 66 6.90 -10.13 16.27
C LEU A 66 5.52 -10.77 16.37
N ARG A 67 4.44 -10.08 16.01
CA ARG A 67 3.11 -10.67 15.90
C ARG A 67 3.02 -11.64 14.73
N HIS A 68 3.72 -11.44 13.62
CA HIS A 68 3.89 -12.45 12.56
C HIS A 68 4.75 -13.64 12.99
N ARG A 69 5.80 -13.42 13.79
CA ARG A 69 6.54 -14.51 14.46
C ARG A 69 5.64 -15.28 15.41
N LEU A 70 4.85 -14.58 16.23
CA LEU A 70 3.83 -15.20 17.06
C LEU A 70 2.81 -15.89 16.17
N ARG A 71 2.36 -15.37 15.02
CA ARG A 71 1.46 -16.10 14.12
C ARG A 71 2.04 -17.46 13.70
N ALA A 72 3.34 -17.56 13.41
CA ALA A 72 3.99 -18.84 13.10
C ALA A 72 4.15 -19.75 14.34
N ASP A 73 4.60 -19.22 15.48
CA ASP A 73 4.84 -19.99 16.73
C ASP A 73 3.56 -20.26 17.56
N SER A 74 2.51 -19.46 17.39
CA SER A 74 1.19 -19.54 18.07
C SER A 74 0.13 -20.22 17.20
N PHE A 75 0.47 -20.60 15.97
CA PHE A 75 -0.35 -21.49 15.17
C PHE A 75 -0.66 -22.80 15.91
N GLU A 76 0.31 -23.30 16.68
CA GLU A 76 0.17 -24.46 17.57
C GLU A 76 -0.61 -24.18 18.87
N LYS A 77 -0.83 -22.90 19.22
CA LYS A 77 -1.46 -22.50 20.50
C LYS A 77 -2.76 -21.71 20.32
N CYS A 78 -3.20 -21.50 19.08
CA CYS A 78 -4.39 -20.72 18.81
C CYS A 78 -5.62 -21.57 19.09
N CYS A 79 -6.42 -21.18 20.09
CA CYS A 79 -7.68 -21.87 20.38
C CYS A 79 -8.77 -21.42 19.40
N ARG A 80 -8.69 -20.19 18.87
CA ARG A 80 -9.76 -19.56 18.09
C ARG A 80 -9.41 -19.44 16.62
N TRP A 81 -10.31 -19.92 15.78
CA TRP A 81 -10.15 -20.01 14.34
C TRP A 81 -11.32 -19.32 13.65
N ARG A 82 -11.13 -18.97 12.39
CA ARG A 82 -12.08 -18.26 11.54
C ARG A 82 -12.23 -19.01 10.24
N LEU A 83 -13.47 -19.31 9.89
CA LEU A 83 -13.88 -19.82 8.59
C LEU A 83 -14.55 -18.68 7.82
N SER A 84 -14.11 -18.41 6.59
CA SER A 84 -14.76 -17.42 5.73
C SER A 84 -15.52 -18.11 4.60
N PHE A 85 -16.78 -17.71 4.42
CA PHE A 85 -17.62 -18.16 3.31
C PHE A 85 -18.53 -17.04 2.79
N SER A 86 -18.96 -17.13 1.53
CA SER A 86 -19.90 -16.16 0.95
C SER A 86 -21.30 -16.76 0.90
N CYS A 87 -22.26 -16.29 1.72
CA CYS A 87 -23.65 -16.75 1.68
C CYS A 87 -24.68 -15.61 1.72
N ASP A 88 -25.93 -15.95 1.42
CA ASP A 88 -27.06 -15.04 1.53
C ASP A 88 -27.32 -14.65 2.99
N LYS A 89 -27.32 -13.33 3.26
CA LYS A 89 -27.06 -12.74 4.59
C LYS A 89 -28.17 -12.97 5.61
N GLU A 90 -29.39 -13.24 5.15
CA GLU A 90 -30.58 -13.38 6.02
C GLU A 90 -30.75 -14.80 6.62
N LYS A 91 -29.89 -15.76 6.26
CA LYS A 91 -30.09 -17.19 6.62
C LYS A 91 -29.14 -17.73 7.69
N LEU A 92 -28.24 -16.91 8.22
CA LEU A 92 -27.36 -17.31 9.33
C LEU A 92 -28.16 -17.26 10.64
N SER A 93 -28.65 -18.44 11.05
CA SER A 93 -29.41 -18.66 12.28
C SER A 93 -28.61 -19.51 13.25
N SER A 94 -29.04 -19.64 14.51
CA SER A 94 -28.43 -20.59 15.47
C SER A 94 -28.43 -22.04 14.96
N ALA A 95 -29.32 -22.39 14.03
CA ALA A 95 -29.30 -23.69 13.35
C ALA A 95 -28.09 -23.85 12.42
N PHE A 96 -27.61 -22.75 11.82
CA PHE A 96 -26.39 -22.74 11.02
C PHE A 96 -25.16 -23.02 11.89
N ASP A 97 -25.01 -22.30 13.00
CA ASP A 97 -23.86 -22.47 13.90
C ASP A 97 -23.77 -23.92 14.38
N ARG A 98 -24.91 -24.49 14.81
CA ARG A 98 -24.98 -25.90 15.24
C ARG A 98 -24.64 -26.87 14.12
N LEU A 99 -25.07 -26.60 12.90
CA LEU A 99 -24.75 -27.44 11.75
C LEU A 99 -23.25 -27.37 11.41
N LEU A 100 -22.65 -26.18 11.49
CA LEU A 100 -21.23 -25.99 11.27
C LEU A 100 -20.41 -26.76 12.32
N GLU A 101 -20.77 -26.68 13.60
CA GLU A 101 -20.15 -27.47 14.68
C GLU A 101 -20.19 -28.96 14.38
N LEU A 102 -21.38 -29.49 14.04
CA LEU A 102 -21.57 -30.90 13.71
C LEU A 102 -20.77 -31.32 12.48
N SER A 103 -20.63 -30.44 11.51
CA SER A 103 -19.95 -30.72 10.24
C SER A 103 -18.44 -30.72 10.41
N ILE A 104 -17.88 -29.74 11.12
CA ILE A 104 -16.45 -29.73 11.49
C ILE A 104 -16.15 -30.98 12.30
N ALA A 105 -16.98 -31.29 13.29
CA ALA A 105 -16.75 -32.44 14.17
C ALA A 105 -16.79 -33.77 13.41
N HIS A 106 -17.78 -33.95 12.54
CA HIS A 106 -17.88 -35.15 11.71
C HIS A 106 -16.71 -35.29 10.74
N ALA A 107 -16.34 -34.20 10.06
CA ALA A 107 -15.25 -34.21 9.08
C ALA A 107 -13.89 -34.50 9.74
N CYS A 108 -13.65 -33.99 10.94
CA CYS A 108 -12.38 -34.16 11.64
C CYS A 108 -12.39 -35.35 12.62
N GLY A 109 -13.45 -36.17 12.64
CA GLY A 109 -13.54 -37.34 13.51
C GLY A 109 -13.55 -37.02 15.02
N ILE A 110 -14.04 -35.86 15.44
CA ILE A 110 -14.12 -35.45 16.85
C ILE A 110 -15.57 -35.35 17.33
N VAL A 111 -15.76 -35.27 18.66
CA VAL A 111 -17.09 -35.05 19.23
C VAL A 111 -17.56 -33.61 19.02
N ALA A 112 -18.83 -33.41 18.68
CA ALA A 112 -19.39 -32.10 18.35
C ALA A 112 -19.27 -31.07 19.47
N THR A 113 -19.27 -31.50 20.73
CA THR A 113 -19.08 -30.62 21.90
C THR A 113 -17.69 -30.01 21.98
N ARG A 114 -16.73 -30.48 21.18
CA ARG A 114 -15.41 -29.87 21.08
C ARG A 114 -15.36 -28.67 20.15
N VAL A 115 -16.30 -28.55 19.22
CA VAL A 115 -16.39 -27.40 18.32
C VAL A 115 -17.38 -26.41 18.92
N VAL A 116 -16.94 -25.18 19.15
CA VAL A 116 -17.82 -24.12 19.66
C VAL A 116 -17.76 -22.94 18.72
N VAL A 117 -18.87 -22.60 18.09
CA VAL A 117 -18.98 -21.35 17.32
C VAL A 117 -19.11 -20.19 18.31
N LEU A 118 -18.21 -19.21 18.18
CA LEU A 118 -18.14 -18.05 19.08
C LEU A 118 -18.90 -16.85 18.53
N SER A 119 -18.87 -16.68 17.21
CA SER A 119 -19.61 -15.62 16.53
C SER A 119 -19.73 -15.92 15.04
N SER A 120 -20.90 -15.64 14.47
CA SER A 120 -21.17 -15.67 13.04
C SER A 120 -21.51 -14.26 12.54
N GLY A 121 -20.71 -13.76 11.60
CA GLY A 121 -20.88 -12.43 11.01
C GLY A 121 -21.78 -12.49 9.80
N SER A 122 -23.05 -12.08 9.93
CA SER A 122 -24.01 -12.10 8.82
C SER A 122 -23.61 -11.19 7.65
N THR A 123 -22.85 -10.13 7.92
CA THR A 123 -22.40 -9.17 6.90
C THR A 123 -21.13 -9.59 6.19
N THR A 124 -20.23 -10.29 6.88
CA THR A 124 -18.90 -10.68 6.39
C THR A 124 -18.86 -12.12 5.88
N GLY A 125 -19.80 -12.97 6.31
CA GLY A 125 -19.75 -14.41 6.07
C GLY A 125 -18.59 -15.09 6.81
N GLU A 126 -18.08 -14.46 7.85
CA GLU A 126 -17.01 -15.00 8.69
C GLU A 126 -17.60 -15.65 9.93
N VAL A 127 -17.09 -16.83 10.29
CA VAL A 127 -17.47 -17.52 11.52
C VAL A 127 -16.23 -17.79 12.34
N ASP A 128 -16.19 -17.22 13.53
CA ASP A 128 -15.19 -17.57 14.51
C ASP A 128 -15.65 -18.78 15.32
N PHE A 129 -14.77 -19.77 15.48
CA PHE A 129 -15.00 -20.95 16.29
C PHE A 129 -13.77 -21.30 17.11
N THR A 130 -13.91 -22.21 18.07
CA THR A 130 -12.80 -22.77 18.86
C THR A 130 -12.92 -24.28 18.94
N ILE A 131 -11.79 -24.95 19.11
CA ILE A 131 -11.72 -26.40 19.37
C ILE A 131 -11.25 -26.58 20.82
N THR A 132 -12.11 -27.12 21.69
CA THR A 132 -11.73 -27.37 23.08
C THR A 132 -10.76 -28.53 23.20
N GLU A 133 -9.85 -28.46 24.17
CA GLU A 133 -8.90 -29.54 24.45
C GLU A 133 -9.62 -30.77 25.03
N ASP A 134 -9.19 -31.95 24.59
CA ASP A 134 -9.57 -33.23 25.16
C ASP A 134 -8.30 -34.09 25.23
N PRO A 135 -7.80 -34.41 26.45
CA PRO A 135 -6.55 -35.17 26.61
C PRO A 135 -6.56 -36.56 25.96
N ALA A 136 -7.74 -37.12 25.66
CA ALA A 136 -7.90 -38.44 25.07
C ALA A 136 -8.08 -38.40 23.54
N ALA A 137 -8.11 -37.22 22.93
CA ALA A 137 -8.40 -37.05 21.51
C ALA A 137 -7.33 -36.18 20.80
N ALA A 138 -7.49 -36.00 19.49
CA ALA A 138 -6.60 -35.18 18.68
C ALA A 138 -6.50 -33.74 19.23
N SER A 139 -5.30 -33.16 19.16
CA SER A 139 -5.08 -31.79 19.62
C SER A 139 -5.87 -30.79 18.76
N PRO A 140 -6.20 -29.58 19.27
CA PRO A 140 -6.81 -28.54 18.45
C PRO A 140 -6.06 -28.27 17.14
N SER A 141 -4.72 -28.34 17.15
CA SER A 141 -3.90 -28.15 15.94
C SER A 141 -4.11 -29.27 14.93
N ASP A 142 -4.10 -30.53 15.35
CA ASP A 142 -4.34 -31.68 14.46
C ASP A 142 -5.73 -31.58 13.80
N VAL A 143 -6.74 -31.16 14.57
CA VAL A 143 -8.11 -30.96 14.07
C VAL A 143 -8.17 -29.87 13.00
N ILE A 144 -7.37 -28.81 13.14
CA ILE A 144 -7.36 -27.69 12.19
C ILE A 144 -6.60 -28.03 10.92
N GLU A 145 -5.53 -28.81 11.00
CA GLU A 145 -4.85 -29.36 9.83
C GLU A 145 -5.79 -30.30 9.05
N GLU A 146 -6.45 -31.23 9.74
CA GLU A 146 -7.46 -32.11 9.12
C GLU A 146 -8.58 -31.28 8.48
N LEU A 147 -9.10 -30.24 9.16
CA LEU A 147 -10.13 -29.38 8.59
C LEU A 147 -9.64 -28.67 7.32
N ARG A 148 -8.37 -28.27 7.21
CA ARG A 148 -7.83 -27.69 5.98
C ARG A 148 -7.78 -28.70 4.85
N ASP A 149 -7.35 -29.92 5.13
CA ASP A 149 -7.32 -31.00 4.14
C ASP A 149 -8.74 -31.29 3.64
N GLN A 150 -9.71 -31.35 4.56
CA GLN A 150 -11.14 -31.48 4.24
C GLN A 150 -11.66 -30.32 3.37
N LEU A 151 -11.18 -29.08 3.57
CA LEU A 151 -11.56 -27.95 2.73
C LEU A 151 -10.90 -27.98 1.36
N GLY A 152 -9.71 -28.56 1.25
CA GLY A 152 -8.98 -28.73 -0.01
C GLY A 152 -9.57 -29.83 -0.92
N ASP A 153 -10.13 -30.89 -0.34
CA ASP A 153 -10.73 -32.00 -1.09
C ASP A 153 -12.22 -31.76 -1.39
N ALA A 154 -12.56 -31.65 -2.67
CA ALA A 154 -13.93 -31.48 -3.18
C ALA A 154 -14.88 -32.62 -2.78
N LEU A 155 -14.36 -33.82 -2.51
CA LEU A 155 -15.13 -35.02 -2.15
C LEU A 155 -15.13 -35.29 -0.64
N SER A 156 -14.54 -34.41 0.16
CA SER A 156 -14.41 -34.61 1.59
C SER A 156 -15.76 -34.74 2.29
N PRO A 157 -15.83 -35.47 3.42
CA PRO A 157 -17.01 -35.48 4.30
C PRO A 157 -17.51 -34.08 4.66
N PHE A 158 -16.62 -33.08 4.80
CA PHE A 158 -17.03 -31.70 5.05
C PHE A 158 -17.82 -31.11 3.88
N ARG A 159 -17.34 -31.32 2.63
CA ARG A 159 -17.96 -30.78 1.42
C ARG A 159 -19.14 -31.58 0.88
N THR A 160 -19.25 -32.86 1.24
CA THR A 160 -20.31 -33.76 0.76
C THR A 160 -21.34 -34.13 1.83
N GLY A 161 -21.07 -33.82 3.10
CA GLY A 161 -21.90 -34.18 4.24
C GLY A 161 -23.06 -33.22 4.53
N ALA A 162 -23.43 -33.10 5.81
CA ALA A 162 -24.57 -32.28 6.23
C ALA A 162 -24.40 -30.79 5.87
N PHE A 163 -23.16 -30.28 5.93
CA PHE A 163 -22.83 -28.91 5.52
C PHE A 163 -23.07 -28.66 4.03
N ALA A 164 -22.88 -29.67 3.18
CA ALA A 164 -23.07 -29.56 1.73
C ALA A 164 -24.49 -29.09 1.35
N LYS A 165 -25.48 -29.49 2.16
CA LYS A 165 -26.89 -29.10 1.99
C LYS A 165 -27.13 -27.61 2.25
N PHE A 166 -26.26 -26.97 3.02
CA PHE A 166 -26.20 -25.51 3.19
C PHE A 166 -25.20 -24.87 2.23
N ALA A 167 -24.18 -25.62 1.78
CA ALA A 167 -23.14 -25.14 0.88
C ALA A 167 -23.68 -24.76 -0.51
N SER A 168 -24.87 -25.21 -0.90
CA SER A 168 -25.55 -24.68 -2.10
C SER A 168 -25.84 -23.17 -1.99
N CYS A 169 -25.87 -22.60 -0.78
CA CYS A 169 -25.96 -21.17 -0.52
C CYS A 169 -24.59 -20.52 -0.25
N VAL A 170 -23.51 -21.30 -0.21
CA VAL A 170 -22.13 -20.84 0.00
C VAL A 170 -21.41 -20.79 -1.34
N LEU A 171 -21.19 -19.59 -1.87
CA LEU A 171 -20.56 -19.36 -3.17
C LEU A 171 -19.07 -19.70 -3.19
N GLN A 172 -18.38 -19.49 -2.07
CA GLN A 172 -16.95 -19.72 -1.93
C GLN A 172 -16.59 -19.96 -0.47
N LEU A 173 -15.61 -20.82 -0.23
CA LEU A 173 -15.09 -21.15 1.09
C LEU A 173 -13.57 -20.94 1.05
N SER A 174 -13.07 -19.96 1.82
CA SER A 174 -11.78 -19.31 1.54
C SER A 174 -10.62 -19.80 2.41
N GLY A 175 -10.90 -20.59 3.45
CA GLY A 175 -9.89 -21.23 4.31
C GLY A 175 -10.16 -21.06 5.82
N VAL A 176 -9.28 -21.68 6.62
CA VAL A 176 -9.26 -21.59 8.09
C VAL A 176 -8.09 -20.73 8.53
N LEU A 177 -8.38 -19.58 9.11
CA LEU A 177 -7.40 -18.62 9.63
C LEU A 177 -7.50 -18.52 11.16
N PRO A 178 -6.44 -18.14 11.89
CA PRO A 178 -6.58 -17.73 13.29
C PRO A 178 -7.58 -16.57 13.43
N SER A 179 -8.46 -16.62 14.42
CA SER A 179 -9.43 -15.54 14.64
C SER A 179 -8.72 -14.27 15.09
N GLN A 180 -9.18 -13.12 14.57
CA GLN A 180 -8.60 -11.83 14.94
C GLN A 180 -8.64 -11.58 16.45
N HIS A 181 -9.63 -12.09 17.19
CA HIS A 181 -9.71 -11.93 18.65
C HIS A 181 -8.58 -12.64 19.42
N CYS A 182 -7.99 -13.69 18.87
CA CYS A 182 -6.78 -14.30 19.44
C CYS A 182 -5.51 -13.50 19.15
N LEU A 183 -5.55 -12.59 18.17
CA LEU A 183 -4.40 -11.77 17.77
C LEU A 183 -4.24 -10.50 18.63
N TRP A 184 -5.19 -10.20 19.52
CA TRP A 184 -5.24 -8.97 20.32
C TRP A 184 -5.16 -9.16 21.83
N ALA A 185 -5.19 -10.39 22.36
CA ALA A 185 -5.09 -10.60 23.80
C ALA A 185 -3.62 -10.47 24.24
N PRO A 186 -3.23 -9.43 25.01
CA PRO A 186 -1.90 -9.38 25.59
C PRO A 186 -1.73 -10.57 26.55
N ASP A 187 -0.52 -11.12 26.62
CA ASP A 187 -0.16 -12.09 27.64
C ASP A 187 -0.45 -11.48 29.03
N PRO A 188 -1.36 -12.04 29.83
CA PRO A 188 -1.69 -11.49 31.15
C PRO A 188 -0.50 -11.50 32.11
N ALA A 189 0.60 -12.21 31.80
CA ALA A 189 1.82 -12.24 32.59
C ALA A 189 2.90 -11.24 32.14
N ALA A 190 2.73 -10.51 31.02
CA ALA A 190 3.70 -9.53 30.57
C ALA A 190 3.48 -8.18 31.28
N PRO A 191 4.49 -7.62 32.00
CA PRO A 191 4.35 -6.33 32.65
C PRO A 191 4.37 -5.21 31.59
N LEU A 192 3.19 -4.90 31.04
CA LEU A 192 2.98 -3.86 30.04
C LEU A 192 2.95 -2.43 30.64
N ALA A 193 2.99 -2.31 31.97
CA ALA A 193 2.70 -1.07 32.68
C ALA A 193 3.83 -0.02 32.64
N GLU A 194 5.09 -0.42 32.41
CA GLU A 194 6.22 0.54 32.50
C GLU A 194 6.60 1.19 31.16
N ALA A 195 6.00 0.79 30.03
CA ALA A 195 6.38 1.28 28.70
C ALA A 195 5.35 2.22 28.05
N LEU A 196 4.23 2.53 28.72
CA LEU A 196 3.08 3.21 28.12
C LEU A 196 2.87 4.67 28.56
N ASP A 197 3.51 5.15 29.62
CA ASP A 197 3.23 6.49 30.16
C ASP A 197 3.56 7.65 29.19
N PRO A 198 4.71 7.69 28.50
CA PRO A 198 5.00 8.74 27.52
C PRO A 198 4.13 8.64 26.26
N VAL A 199 3.68 7.43 25.93
CA VAL A 199 2.82 7.17 24.77
C VAL A 199 1.38 7.60 25.07
N ALA A 200 0.91 7.46 26.31
CA ALA A 200 -0.43 7.85 26.73
C ALA A 200 -0.64 9.38 26.65
N GLU A 201 0.35 10.18 27.05
CA GLU A 201 0.26 11.65 26.97
C GLU A 201 0.30 12.14 25.51
N GLY A 202 1.14 11.52 24.68
CA GLY A 202 1.15 11.74 23.23
C GLY A 202 -0.18 11.35 22.57
N LEU A 203 -0.75 10.21 22.94
CA LEU A 203 -2.06 9.73 22.44
C LEU A 203 -3.22 10.63 22.90
N SER A 204 -3.16 11.21 24.10
CA SER A 204 -4.21 12.10 24.61
C SER A 204 -4.28 13.41 23.80
N ARG A 205 -3.13 14.02 23.49
CA ARG A 205 -3.06 15.19 22.60
C ARG A 205 -3.46 14.87 21.15
N LEU A 206 -3.22 13.63 20.70
CA LEU A 206 -3.64 13.15 19.38
C LEU A 206 -5.16 12.95 19.29
N ASN A 207 -5.79 12.46 20.37
CA ASN A 207 -7.25 12.38 20.45
C ASN A 207 -7.90 13.76 20.43
N GLU A 208 -7.35 14.76 21.12
CA GLU A 208 -7.86 16.15 21.07
C GLU A 208 -7.81 16.74 19.65
N LEU A 209 -6.75 16.48 18.88
CA LEU A 209 -6.62 16.88 17.47
C LEU A 209 -7.57 16.10 16.55
N ALA A 210 -7.77 14.80 16.80
CA ALA A 210 -8.69 13.97 16.03
C ALA A 210 -10.16 14.35 16.30
N GLU A 211 -10.51 14.66 17.55
CA GLU A 211 -11.84 15.08 17.99
C GLU A 211 -12.19 16.51 17.53
N SER A 212 -11.21 17.42 17.42
CA SER A 212 -11.43 18.75 16.82
C SER A 212 -11.77 18.72 15.33
N VAL A 213 -11.53 17.59 14.67
CA VAL A 213 -11.91 17.31 13.27
C VAL A 213 -13.03 16.27 13.27
N ALA A 214 -14.01 16.45 14.18
CA ALA A 214 -15.28 15.75 14.14
C ALA A 214 -15.81 15.77 12.70
N HIS A 215 -16.05 14.58 12.14
CA HIS A 215 -16.50 14.36 10.76
C HIS A 215 -17.79 15.15 10.48
N PRO A 216 -17.74 16.25 9.71
CA PRO A 216 -18.94 16.80 9.13
C PRO A 216 -19.26 15.95 7.90
N ASP A 217 -19.73 14.73 8.11
CA ASP A 217 -20.40 13.95 7.06
C ASP A 217 -21.90 14.09 7.42
N GLU A 218 -22.75 14.77 6.65
CA GLU A 218 -23.53 14.10 5.59
C GLU A 218 -24.13 15.04 4.50
N GLU A 219 -23.91 16.37 4.51
CA GLU A 219 -24.75 17.29 3.67
C GLU A 219 -24.08 17.98 2.46
N GLN A 220 -22.96 17.49 1.92
CA GLN A 220 -22.45 17.95 0.61
C GLN A 220 -22.61 16.88 -0.46
N GLU A 221 -23.86 16.61 -0.84
CA GLU A 221 -24.22 15.64 -1.89
C GLU A 221 -23.86 16.09 -3.33
N ASP A 222 -23.48 17.36 -3.53
CA ASP A 222 -23.20 17.93 -4.86
C ASP A 222 -21.71 17.97 -5.25
N GLU A 223 -20.79 17.55 -4.39
CA GLU A 223 -19.36 17.59 -4.73
C GLU A 223 -18.97 16.41 -5.63
N ASP A 224 -18.32 16.74 -6.77
CA ASP A 224 -17.84 15.78 -7.75
C ASP A 224 -16.97 14.69 -7.11
N VAL A 225 -17.51 13.46 -7.07
CA VAL A 225 -16.85 12.26 -6.52
C VAL A 225 -15.46 12.05 -7.12
N ALA A 226 -15.23 12.48 -8.36
CA ALA A 226 -13.92 12.39 -9.00
C ALA A 226 -12.84 13.24 -8.32
N LYS A 227 -13.21 14.22 -7.48
CA LYS A 227 -12.28 15.07 -6.72
C LYS A 227 -11.97 14.54 -5.32
N ARG A 228 -12.70 13.51 -4.87
CA ARG A 228 -12.61 12.98 -3.50
C ARG A 228 -11.62 11.82 -3.43
N PRO A 229 -10.44 11.98 -2.79
CA PRO A 229 -9.39 10.97 -2.79
C PRO A 229 -9.82 9.62 -2.22
N GLU A 230 -10.77 9.62 -1.28
CA GLU A 230 -11.35 8.42 -0.70
C GLU A 230 -12.23 7.62 -1.66
N TYR A 231 -12.53 8.15 -2.84
CA TYR A 231 -13.23 7.46 -3.93
C TYR A 231 -12.30 7.06 -5.10
N TRP A 232 -10.99 7.25 -4.97
CA TRP A 232 -10.01 6.86 -6.00
C TRP A 232 -9.55 5.41 -5.83
N GLY A 233 -10.48 4.52 -5.44
CA GLY A 233 -10.23 3.12 -5.21
C GLY A 233 -10.31 2.24 -6.46
N LEU A 234 -9.63 1.10 -6.40
CA LEU A 234 -9.62 0.05 -7.41
C LEU A 234 -9.92 -1.29 -6.75
N ARG A 235 -10.64 -2.21 -7.39
CA ARG A 235 -10.77 -3.56 -6.84
C ARG A 235 -9.49 -4.35 -7.08
N VAL A 236 -9.16 -5.26 -6.18
CA VAL A 236 -8.01 -6.17 -6.35
C VAL A 236 -8.10 -6.94 -7.66
N ARG A 237 -9.30 -7.41 -8.05
CA ARG A 237 -9.51 -8.09 -9.34
C ARG A 237 -9.21 -7.20 -10.54
N ASP A 238 -9.53 -5.90 -10.48
CA ASP A 238 -9.29 -4.98 -11.59
C ASP A 238 -7.77 -4.77 -11.80
N LEU A 239 -6.99 -4.81 -10.71
CA LEU A 239 -5.53 -4.79 -10.74
C LEU A 239 -4.95 -6.10 -11.30
N SER A 240 -5.52 -7.24 -10.90
CA SER A 240 -5.13 -8.56 -11.42
C SER A 240 -5.37 -8.68 -12.93
N GLU A 241 -6.55 -8.27 -13.39
CA GLU A 241 -6.87 -8.21 -14.82
C GLU A 241 -5.92 -7.26 -15.57
N PHE A 242 -5.65 -6.08 -15.00
CA PHE A 242 -4.72 -5.13 -15.61
C PHE A 242 -3.30 -5.72 -15.72
N ASN A 243 -2.76 -6.30 -14.65
CA ASN A 243 -1.45 -6.98 -14.67
C ASN A 243 -1.41 -8.09 -15.70
N SER A 244 -2.41 -8.97 -15.71
CA SER A 244 -2.50 -10.07 -16.69
C SER A 244 -2.52 -9.57 -18.12
N SER A 245 -3.22 -8.46 -18.38
CA SER A 245 -3.34 -7.89 -19.73
C SER A 245 -2.05 -7.28 -20.28
N ILE A 246 -1.13 -6.84 -19.40
CA ILE A 246 0.11 -6.17 -19.81
C ILE A 246 1.38 -6.99 -19.54
N HIS A 247 1.29 -8.13 -18.84
CA HIS A 247 2.46 -8.82 -18.27
C HIS A 247 3.52 -9.18 -19.31
N ASP A 248 3.14 -9.96 -20.33
CA ASP A 248 4.08 -10.46 -21.34
C ASP A 248 4.71 -9.32 -22.15
N GLU A 249 3.88 -8.33 -22.51
CA GLU A 249 4.34 -7.13 -23.23
C GLU A 249 5.31 -6.31 -22.38
N LEU A 250 4.98 -6.05 -21.11
CA LEU A 250 5.81 -5.29 -20.18
C LEU A 250 7.16 -5.98 -19.96
N VAL A 251 7.17 -7.29 -19.74
CA VAL A 251 8.41 -8.07 -19.56
C VAL A 251 9.28 -7.98 -20.81
N SER A 252 8.69 -8.21 -21.99
CA SER A 252 9.40 -8.12 -23.27
C SER A 252 9.97 -6.71 -23.51
N TYR A 253 9.15 -5.67 -23.25
CA TYR A 253 9.56 -4.28 -23.35
C TYR A 253 10.75 -3.96 -22.42
N CYS A 254 10.70 -4.40 -21.16
CA CYS A 254 11.77 -4.21 -20.21
C CYS A 254 13.07 -4.92 -20.61
N GLN A 255 13.00 -6.08 -21.26
CA GLN A 255 14.18 -6.79 -21.78
C GLN A 255 14.90 -6.01 -22.89
N ASP A 256 14.16 -5.21 -23.66
CA ASP A 256 14.69 -4.39 -24.76
C ASP A 256 15.18 -3.00 -24.35
N HIS A 257 15.05 -2.64 -23.07
CA HIS A 257 15.33 -1.30 -22.58
C HIS A 257 16.20 -1.28 -21.32
N HIS A 258 16.88 -0.15 -21.13
CA HIS A 258 17.47 0.26 -19.87
C HIS A 258 16.72 1.50 -19.34
N VAL A 259 16.99 1.84 -18.09
CA VAL A 259 16.49 3.05 -17.44
C VAL A 259 17.63 3.97 -17.04
N HIS A 260 17.40 5.26 -17.21
CA HIS A 260 18.23 6.33 -16.69
C HIS A 260 17.34 7.38 -16.02
N PHE A 261 17.73 7.85 -14.85
CA PHE A 261 17.02 8.92 -14.15
C PHE A 261 17.77 10.23 -14.35
N GLU A 262 17.12 11.19 -15.00
CA GLU A 262 17.68 12.52 -15.29
C GLU A 262 16.64 13.57 -14.89
N HIS A 263 17.01 14.49 -13.99
CA HIS A 263 16.13 15.52 -13.43
C HIS A 263 14.81 14.98 -12.84
N GLY A 264 14.86 13.83 -12.17
CA GLY A 264 13.67 13.20 -11.59
C GLY A 264 12.72 12.54 -12.61
N HIS A 265 13.10 12.50 -13.89
CA HIS A 265 12.37 11.79 -14.93
C HIS A 265 12.99 10.42 -15.20
N CYS A 266 12.12 9.41 -15.33
CA CYS A 266 12.49 8.08 -15.80
C CYS A 266 12.59 8.12 -17.33
N ILE A 267 13.82 8.06 -17.87
CA ILE A 267 14.09 8.01 -19.31
C ILE A 267 14.41 6.57 -19.70
N HIS A 268 13.70 6.06 -20.70
CA HIS A 268 13.92 4.71 -21.21
C HIS A 268 14.95 4.75 -22.34
N LEU A 269 15.98 3.93 -22.24
CA LEU A 269 17.07 3.82 -23.22
C LEU A 269 16.87 2.54 -24.03
N CYS A 270 16.60 2.67 -25.32
CA CYS A 270 16.35 1.52 -26.19
C CYS A 270 17.65 0.82 -26.60
N LYS A 271 17.70 -0.52 -26.48
CA LYS A 271 18.85 -1.33 -26.93
C LYS A 271 18.95 -1.44 -28.46
N HIS A 272 17.86 -1.18 -29.18
CA HIS A 272 17.73 -1.38 -30.62
C HIS A 272 17.81 -0.09 -31.45
N GLY A 273 17.96 1.07 -30.78
CA GLY A 273 18.05 2.38 -31.45
C GLY A 273 16.86 2.66 -32.38
N ALA A 274 17.15 3.00 -33.64
CA ALA A 274 16.13 3.29 -34.65
C ALA A 274 15.29 2.07 -35.06
N ASN A 275 15.77 0.85 -34.80
CA ASN A 275 15.10 -0.41 -35.18
C ASN A 275 14.31 -1.03 -34.02
N CYS A 276 13.90 -0.21 -33.04
CA CYS A 276 13.13 -0.69 -31.91
C CYS A 276 11.80 -1.32 -32.35
N PRO A 277 11.49 -2.57 -31.94
CA PRO A 277 10.22 -3.22 -32.30
C PRO A 277 9.00 -2.53 -31.66
N TRP A 278 9.23 -1.66 -30.65
CA TRP A 278 8.20 -0.96 -29.89
C TRP A 278 7.78 0.41 -30.49
N GLY A 279 8.22 0.73 -31.70
CA GLY A 279 7.75 1.88 -32.47
C GLY A 279 7.96 3.24 -31.76
N ASP A 280 6.88 3.94 -31.47
CA ASP A 280 6.89 5.25 -30.78
C ASP A 280 6.93 5.13 -29.25
N HIS A 281 7.01 3.91 -28.73
CA HIS A 281 7.04 3.60 -27.30
C HIS A 281 5.81 4.17 -26.57
N GLU A 282 4.65 4.31 -27.25
CA GLU A 282 3.38 4.85 -26.71
C GLU A 282 3.56 6.17 -25.95
N GLY A 283 4.47 7.02 -26.45
CA GLY A 283 4.73 8.34 -25.85
C GLY A 283 5.46 8.31 -24.51
N VAL A 284 6.13 7.20 -24.17
CA VAL A 284 7.15 7.13 -23.12
C VAL A 284 8.31 8.05 -23.49
N LEU A 285 8.84 8.78 -22.50
CA LEU A 285 10.05 9.57 -22.68
C LEU A 285 11.24 8.63 -22.92
N HIS A 286 11.78 8.67 -24.13
CA HIS A 286 12.86 7.79 -24.55
C HIS A 286 13.91 8.60 -25.32
N ASP A 287 15.17 8.19 -25.20
CA ASP A 287 16.27 8.76 -25.97
C ASP A 287 16.69 7.78 -27.07
N LYS A 288 16.34 8.10 -28.33
CA LYS A 288 16.74 7.31 -29.51
C LYS A 288 18.21 7.55 -29.91
N THR A 289 18.81 8.64 -29.44
CA THR A 289 20.08 9.17 -29.96
C THR A 289 21.28 8.79 -29.11
N ARG A 290 21.05 8.45 -27.85
CA ARG A 290 22.10 7.96 -26.95
C ARG A 290 22.24 6.44 -27.13
N ASP A 291 23.20 6.06 -27.98
CA ASP A 291 23.71 4.70 -28.06
C ASP A 291 24.00 4.19 -26.64
N ALA A 292 23.37 3.08 -26.26
CA ALA A 292 23.54 2.44 -24.94
C ALA A 292 25.02 2.13 -24.64
N SER A 293 25.88 2.09 -25.65
CA SER A 293 27.33 1.98 -25.50
C SER A 293 27.98 3.16 -24.75
N ARG A 294 27.38 4.36 -24.77
CA ARG A 294 27.98 5.59 -24.23
C ARG A 294 27.60 5.90 -22.78
N MET A 295 26.50 5.34 -22.29
CA MET A 295 26.12 5.42 -20.89
C MET A 295 25.55 4.07 -20.45
N PRO A 296 26.19 3.38 -19.49
CA PRO A 296 25.64 2.15 -18.94
C PRO A 296 24.37 2.50 -18.15
N GLY A 297 23.21 2.29 -18.78
CA GLY A 297 21.92 2.36 -18.11
C GLY A 297 21.71 1.14 -17.20
N THR A 298 20.88 1.29 -16.18
CA THR A 298 20.46 0.16 -15.35
C THR A 298 19.42 -0.66 -16.12
N PRO A 299 19.38 -2.00 -16.01
CA PRO A 299 18.28 -2.79 -16.54
C PRO A 299 16.92 -2.21 -16.15
N LEU A 300 16.04 -1.98 -17.13
CA LEU A 300 14.67 -1.60 -16.84
C LEU A 300 13.96 -2.84 -16.30
N LEU A 301 13.34 -2.73 -15.13
CA LEU A 301 12.58 -3.81 -14.51
C LEU A 301 11.08 -3.61 -14.77
N PRO A 302 10.28 -4.69 -14.86
CA PRO A 302 8.82 -4.61 -15.00
C PRO A 302 8.16 -4.26 -13.66
N ASN A 303 8.56 -3.13 -13.08
CA ASN A 303 8.09 -2.60 -11.79
C ASN A 303 7.07 -1.47 -11.98
N MET A 304 6.61 -0.88 -10.88
CA MET A 304 5.59 0.19 -10.93
C MET A 304 6.06 1.41 -11.74
N HIS A 305 7.36 1.74 -11.74
CA HIS A 305 7.87 2.83 -12.57
C HIS A 305 7.65 2.57 -14.06
N ALA A 306 7.94 1.34 -14.53
CA ALA A 306 7.72 0.96 -15.91
C ALA A 306 6.22 0.96 -16.27
N VAL A 307 5.37 0.41 -15.39
CA VAL A 307 3.91 0.40 -15.56
C VAL A 307 3.35 1.82 -15.69
N VAL A 308 3.78 2.73 -14.81
CA VAL A 308 3.30 4.12 -14.81
C VAL A 308 3.72 4.83 -16.09
N SER A 309 4.99 4.74 -16.48
CA SER A 309 5.51 5.41 -17.67
C SER A 309 4.88 4.87 -18.96
N ARG A 310 4.76 3.55 -19.08
CA ARG A 310 4.38 2.85 -20.32
C ARG A 310 2.86 2.75 -20.52
N TYR A 311 2.09 2.57 -19.46
CA TYR A 311 0.66 2.26 -19.57
C TYR A 311 -0.21 3.34 -18.91
N VAL A 312 0.08 3.71 -17.66
CA VAL A 312 -0.79 4.63 -16.91
C VAL A 312 -0.79 6.02 -17.53
N LYS A 313 0.39 6.65 -17.66
CA LYS A 313 0.50 8.02 -18.18
C LYS A 313 -0.06 8.15 -19.60
N PRO A 314 0.26 7.28 -20.58
CA PRO A 314 -0.29 7.40 -21.92
C PRO A 314 -1.82 7.26 -21.95
N GLN A 315 -2.38 6.27 -21.25
CA GLN A 315 -3.83 6.03 -21.25
C GLN A 315 -4.62 7.16 -20.59
N THR A 316 -4.06 7.79 -19.55
CA THR A 316 -4.78 8.86 -18.82
C THR A 316 -4.50 10.27 -19.33
N ARG A 317 -3.52 10.46 -20.22
CA ARG A 317 -3.09 11.78 -20.71
C ARG A 317 -4.22 12.60 -21.32
N ALA A 318 -5.00 11.99 -22.21
CA ALA A 318 -6.09 12.68 -22.91
C ALA A 318 -7.22 13.12 -21.97
N LYS A 319 -7.42 12.40 -20.86
CA LYS A 319 -8.46 12.70 -19.86
C LYS A 319 -7.96 13.61 -18.74
N GLY A 320 -6.65 13.75 -18.56
CA GLY A 320 -6.07 14.57 -17.50
C GLY A 320 -6.48 14.13 -16.09
N THR A 321 -6.62 12.82 -15.85
CA THR A 321 -7.07 12.26 -14.56
C THR A 321 -6.22 11.06 -14.12
N SER A 322 -6.48 10.48 -12.95
CA SER A 322 -5.84 9.26 -12.48
C SER A 322 -6.37 8.02 -13.20
N TRP A 323 -5.64 6.91 -13.11
CA TRP A 323 -6.09 5.65 -13.71
C TRP A 323 -7.32 5.10 -12.98
N ALA A 324 -7.34 5.21 -11.65
CA ALA A 324 -8.49 4.83 -10.84
C ALA A 324 -9.76 5.58 -11.25
N ALA A 325 -9.70 6.91 -11.33
CA ALA A 325 -10.83 7.75 -11.74
C ALA A 325 -11.23 7.53 -13.22
N MET A 326 -10.28 7.17 -14.08
CA MET A 326 -10.57 6.83 -15.47
C MET A 326 -11.31 5.51 -15.62
N LYS A 327 -10.93 4.49 -14.84
CA LYS A 327 -11.42 3.11 -14.99
C LYS A 327 -12.76 2.91 -14.29
N LEU A 328 -12.96 3.52 -13.12
CA LEU A 328 -14.13 3.33 -12.29
C LEU A 328 -14.65 4.70 -11.84
N LEU A 329 -15.97 4.89 -11.91
CA LEU A 329 -16.64 6.12 -11.50
C LEU A 329 -16.75 6.18 -9.96
N GLY A 330 -15.60 6.33 -9.28
CA GLY A 330 -15.53 6.58 -7.85
C GLY A 330 -15.86 5.37 -6.98
N LEU A 331 -14.84 4.58 -6.60
CA LEU A 331 -15.00 3.52 -5.60
C LEU A 331 -14.45 3.96 -4.25
N ARG A 332 -15.30 3.92 -3.22
CA ARG A 332 -14.88 4.19 -1.85
C ARG A 332 -13.86 3.16 -1.38
N ILE A 333 -12.71 3.64 -0.94
CA ILE A 333 -11.59 2.81 -0.52
C ILE A 333 -11.91 2.09 0.78
N THR A 334 -11.42 0.86 0.88
CA THR A 334 -11.48 0.05 2.11
C THR A 334 -10.09 -0.14 2.72
N HIS A 335 -9.07 -0.19 1.85
CA HIS A 335 -7.68 -0.41 2.24
C HIS A 335 -6.80 0.67 1.61
N PHE A 336 -5.93 1.28 2.40
CA PHE A 336 -4.83 2.09 1.88
C PHE A 336 -3.60 1.20 1.72
N VAL A 337 -2.98 1.17 0.54
CA VAL A 337 -1.83 0.31 0.27
C VAL A 337 -0.55 1.11 0.28
N THR A 338 0.30 0.84 1.27
CA THR A 338 1.69 1.33 1.32
C THR A 338 2.60 0.30 0.64
N HIS A 339 3.33 0.74 -0.38
CA HIS A 339 4.20 -0.13 -1.19
C HIS A 339 5.37 0.64 -1.80
N THR A 340 6.40 -0.07 -2.24
CA THR A 340 7.51 0.51 -3.01
C THR A 340 7.22 0.42 -4.51
N TRP A 341 7.70 1.40 -5.26
CA TRP A 341 7.62 1.38 -6.73
C TRP A 341 8.69 0.50 -7.39
N GLU A 342 9.68 0.05 -6.62
CA GLU A 342 10.79 -0.77 -7.10
C GLU A 342 10.45 -2.25 -7.22
N GLU A 343 9.39 -2.71 -6.55
CA GLU A 343 8.91 -4.09 -6.62
C GLU A 343 8.38 -4.41 -8.01
N LEU A 344 8.62 -5.65 -8.49
CA LEU A 344 8.04 -6.12 -9.74
C LEU A 344 6.52 -6.03 -9.67
N PHE A 345 5.88 -5.52 -10.72
CA PHE A 345 4.44 -5.28 -10.68
C PHE A 345 3.63 -6.57 -10.48
N SER A 346 4.10 -7.68 -11.06
CA SER A 346 3.50 -9.01 -10.85
C SER A 346 3.61 -9.48 -9.40
N ASP A 347 4.73 -9.21 -8.72
CA ASP A 347 4.94 -9.56 -7.32
C ASP A 347 4.05 -8.73 -6.40
N PHE A 348 3.92 -7.43 -6.70
CA PHE A 348 3.01 -6.51 -6.00
C PHE A 348 1.55 -6.98 -6.10
N VAL A 349 1.08 -7.30 -7.32
CA VAL A 349 -0.30 -7.76 -7.55
C VAL A 349 -0.54 -9.14 -6.91
N GLY A 350 0.40 -10.09 -7.06
CA GLY A 350 0.28 -11.39 -6.41
C GLY A 350 0.24 -11.30 -4.88
N SER A 351 0.98 -10.35 -4.29
CA SER A 351 0.94 -10.07 -2.85
C SER A 351 -0.41 -9.50 -2.41
N LEU A 352 -1.04 -8.63 -3.23
CA LEU A 352 -2.40 -8.15 -2.98
C LEU A 352 -3.43 -9.28 -3.04
N GLU A 353 -3.35 -10.13 -4.06
CA GLU A 353 -4.26 -11.28 -4.24
C GLU A 353 -4.15 -12.28 -3.09
N ALA A 354 -2.94 -12.49 -2.57
CA ALA A 354 -2.73 -13.33 -1.40
C ALA A 354 -3.27 -12.70 -0.10
N ALA A 355 -3.25 -11.36 0.01
CA ALA A 355 -3.64 -10.64 1.21
C ALA A 355 -5.15 -10.34 1.30
N LEU A 356 -5.82 -10.16 0.17
CA LEU A 356 -7.15 -9.53 0.10
C LEU A 356 -8.10 -10.31 -0.80
N SER A 357 -9.41 -10.15 -0.54
CA SER A 357 -10.46 -10.63 -1.43
C SER A 357 -10.44 -9.86 -2.76
N PRO A 358 -10.77 -10.51 -3.90
CA PRO A 358 -10.85 -9.86 -5.22
C PRO A 358 -11.75 -8.61 -5.26
N ASP A 359 -12.77 -8.53 -4.40
CA ASP A 359 -13.70 -7.40 -4.32
C ASP A 359 -13.28 -6.29 -3.32
N ASN A 360 -12.19 -6.46 -2.57
CA ASN A 360 -11.68 -5.37 -1.74
C ASN A 360 -11.24 -4.19 -2.59
N VAL A 361 -11.58 -2.98 -2.15
CA VAL A 361 -11.23 -1.73 -2.82
C VAL A 361 -9.99 -1.14 -2.19
N VAL A 362 -8.90 -1.07 -2.95
CA VAL A 362 -7.59 -0.59 -2.54
C VAL A 362 -7.30 0.79 -3.12
N TRP A 363 -6.59 1.61 -2.35
CA TRP A 363 -5.97 2.84 -2.82
C TRP A 363 -4.48 2.59 -3.06
N VAL A 364 -4.01 2.80 -4.30
CA VAL A 364 -2.60 2.58 -4.70
C VAL A 364 -2.08 3.87 -5.34
N CYS A 365 -1.06 4.49 -4.74
CA CYS A 365 -0.65 5.86 -5.07
C CYS A 365 -0.32 6.07 -6.57
N SER A 366 0.33 5.10 -7.21
CA SER A 366 0.70 5.14 -8.63
C SER A 366 -0.49 5.15 -9.59
N LEU A 367 -1.65 4.65 -9.14
CA LEU A 367 -2.86 4.50 -9.97
C LEU A 367 -3.97 5.48 -9.55
N ALA A 368 -4.01 5.84 -8.27
CA ALA A 368 -5.00 6.74 -7.70
C ALA A 368 -4.68 8.21 -7.92
N LEU A 369 -3.39 8.59 -7.99
CA LEU A 369 -2.97 9.96 -8.30
C LEU A 369 -2.92 10.22 -9.81
N ASN A 370 -3.17 11.45 -10.23
CA ASN A 370 -3.01 11.86 -11.62
C ASN A 370 -1.51 11.95 -11.97
N GLN A 371 -0.99 10.88 -12.59
CA GLN A 371 0.43 10.76 -12.94
C GLN A 371 0.89 11.74 -14.05
N ASN A 372 -0.04 12.40 -14.73
CA ASN A 372 0.27 13.45 -15.72
C ASN A 372 0.24 14.87 -15.12
N ALA A 373 -0.26 15.04 -13.89
CA ALA A 373 -0.29 16.33 -13.22
C ALA A 373 1.07 16.68 -12.59
N ASN A 374 1.21 17.93 -12.14
CA ASN A 374 2.30 18.31 -11.26
C ASN A 374 2.04 17.75 -9.85
N ILE A 375 2.50 16.53 -9.60
CA ILE A 375 2.33 15.86 -8.30
C ILE A 375 2.96 16.70 -7.18
N THR A 376 4.04 17.44 -7.45
CA THR A 376 4.64 18.32 -6.43
C THR A 376 3.66 19.39 -5.98
N GLU A 377 2.93 20.06 -6.88
CA GLU A 377 1.87 21.01 -6.51
C GLU A 377 0.72 20.35 -5.74
N MET A 378 0.36 19.11 -6.10
CA MET A 378 -0.65 18.34 -5.36
C MET A 378 -0.21 17.99 -3.93
N LEU A 379 1.10 17.98 -3.67
CA LEU A 379 1.71 17.66 -2.39
C LEU A 379 2.19 18.91 -1.63
N ASP A 380 2.25 20.07 -2.29
CA ASP A 380 2.67 21.37 -1.72
C ASP A 380 1.57 22.02 -0.85
N VAL A 381 0.41 21.38 -0.76
CA VAL A 381 -0.58 21.66 0.28
C VAL A 381 -0.07 21.17 1.64
N GLU A 382 -0.68 21.66 2.73
CA GLU A 382 -0.49 21.07 4.06
C GLU A 382 -0.61 19.54 3.95
N LEU A 383 0.45 18.78 4.27
CA LEU A 383 0.54 17.36 3.93
C LEU A 383 -0.65 16.53 4.40
N LEU A 384 -1.26 16.89 5.54
CA LEU A 384 -2.44 16.21 6.07
C LEU A 384 -3.72 16.44 5.24
N LYS A 385 -3.71 17.42 4.36
CA LYS A 385 -4.75 17.74 3.36
C LYS A 385 -4.43 17.20 1.97
N SER A 386 -3.23 16.65 1.77
CA SER A 386 -2.87 16.02 0.51
C SER A 386 -3.83 14.87 0.17
N PRO A 387 -4.01 14.52 -1.11
CA PRO A 387 -4.93 13.45 -1.49
C PRO A 387 -4.62 12.10 -0.83
N PHE A 388 -3.35 11.78 -0.64
CA PHE A 388 -2.96 10.52 -0.01
C PHE A 388 -3.27 10.52 1.49
N ALA A 389 -3.06 11.63 2.21
CA ALA A 389 -3.39 11.70 3.64
C ALA A 389 -4.91 11.64 3.87
N VAL A 390 -5.70 12.27 2.98
CA VAL A 390 -7.16 12.18 3.00
C VAL A 390 -7.59 10.72 2.76
N ALA A 391 -7.06 10.06 1.74
CA ALA A 391 -7.34 8.65 1.47
C ALA A 391 -6.95 7.75 2.66
N LEU A 392 -5.75 7.94 3.21
CA LEU A 392 -5.26 7.17 4.36
C LEU A 392 -6.19 7.28 5.57
N ARG A 393 -6.66 8.48 5.90
CA ARG A 393 -7.60 8.72 7.02
C ARG A 393 -8.99 8.14 6.78
N ARG A 394 -9.42 8.03 5.52
CA ARG A 394 -10.76 7.56 5.16
C ARG A 394 -10.80 6.06 4.88
N ALA A 395 -9.66 5.40 4.73
CA ALA A 395 -9.56 3.96 4.63
C ALA A 395 -9.89 3.28 5.97
N SER A 396 -10.45 2.07 5.93
CA SER A 396 -10.74 1.31 7.14
C SER A 396 -9.50 0.67 7.76
N ARG A 397 -8.43 0.50 6.96
CA ARG A 397 -7.17 -0.09 7.38
C ARG A 397 -6.04 0.22 6.38
N GLN A 398 -4.80 0.14 6.84
CA GLN A 398 -3.61 0.15 6.01
C GLN A 398 -3.11 -1.28 5.77
N LEU A 399 -2.73 -1.55 4.53
CA LEU A 399 -2.00 -2.74 4.13
C LEU A 399 -0.61 -2.31 3.65
N VAL A 400 0.43 -2.79 4.32
CA VAL A 400 1.82 -2.50 3.98
C VAL A 400 2.38 -3.76 3.34
N LEU A 401 2.52 -3.75 2.02
CA LEU A 401 3.08 -4.87 1.28
C LEU A 401 4.60 -4.79 1.37
N LEU A 402 5.25 -5.78 1.98
CA LEU A 402 6.70 -5.81 2.10
C LEU A 402 7.28 -6.59 0.93
N ASP A 403 8.02 -5.90 0.06
CA ASP A 403 8.70 -6.49 -1.10
C ASP A 403 9.79 -7.49 -0.67
N ARG A 404 10.26 -8.33 -1.60
CA ARG A 404 11.30 -9.36 -1.33
C ARG A 404 12.56 -8.80 -0.66
N ASP A 405 12.89 -7.55 -0.97
CA ASP A 405 14.08 -6.88 -0.47
C ASP A 405 13.83 -5.94 0.71
N LEU A 406 12.58 -5.71 1.09
CA LEU A 406 12.18 -4.89 2.24
C LEU A 406 12.65 -3.45 2.13
N LYS A 407 12.47 -2.91 0.93
CA LYS A 407 12.77 -1.53 0.62
C LYS A 407 11.67 -0.61 1.12
N VAL A 408 10.46 -1.10 1.32
CA VAL A 408 9.31 -0.28 1.75
C VAL A 408 9.64 0.62 2.96
N PRO A 409 10.12 0.11 4.10
CA PRO A 409 10.44 0.99 5.23
C PRO A 409 11.68 1.86 5.01
N THR A 410 12.49 1.61 3.98
CA THR A 410 13.65 2.44 3.61
C THR A 410 13.28 3.55 2.63
N ARG A 411 11.99 3.71 2.28
CA ARG A 411 11.50 4.78 1.42
C ARG A 411 10.81 5.84 2.27
N SER A 412 11.25 7.09 2.15
CA SER A 412 10.76 8.20 2.98
C SER A 412 9.24 8.36 2.95
N TRP A 413 8.64 8.27 1.75
CA TRP A 413 7.19 8.35 1.58
C TRP A 413 6.43 7.19 2.26
N CYS A 414 6.95 5.97 2.22
CA CYS A 414 6.34 4.83 2.92
C CYS A 414 6.47 4.97 4.45
N ALA A 415 7.62 5.46 4.94
CA ALA A 415 7.81 5.78 6.35
C ALA A 415 6.83 6.87 6.81
N TYR A 416 6.61 7.88 5.97
CA TYR A 416 5.63 8.94 6.20
C TYR A 416 4.20 8.39 6.33
N GLU A 417 3.78 7.53 5.40
CA GLU A 417 2.46 6.88 5.44
C GLU A 417 2.25 6.04 6.71
N LEU A 418 3.28 5.29 7.13
CA LEU A 418 3.26 4.53 8.39
C LEU A 418 3.13 5.44 9.61
N ALA A 419 3.81 6.59 9.61
CA ALA A 419 3.73 7.57 10.68
C ALA A 419 2.32 8.15 10.80
N ILE A 420 1.72 8.53 9.67
CA ILE A 420 0.36 9.04 9.65
C ILE A 420 -0.64 7.96 10.11
N ALA A 421 -0.50 6.73 9.63
CA ALA A 421 -1.35 5.62 10.05
C ALA A 421 -1.29 5.40 11.56
N THR A 422 -0.08 5.44 12.12
CA THR A 422 0.15 5.35 13.57
C THR A 422 -0.50 6.53 14.29
N LYS A 423 -0.32 7.76 13.78
CA LYS A 423 -0.91 8.99 14.35
C LYS A 423 -2.43 8.92 14.44
N PHE A 424 -3.09 8.29 13.47
CA PHE A 424 -4.54 8.13 13.43
C PHE A 424 -5.04 6.79 14.00
N ALA A 425 -4.18 6.04 14.69
CA ALA A 425 -4.50 4.72 15.24
C ALA A 425 -5.15 3.77 14.21
N MET A 426 -4.76 3.91 12.94
CA MET A 426 -5.36 3.14 11.87
C MET A 426 -4.87 1.68 11.94
N PRO A 427 -5.77 0.69 11.86
CA PRO A 427 -5.38 -0.72 11.81
C PRO A 427 -4.41 -0.96 10.66
N THR A 428 -3.18 -1.37 10.99
CA THR A 428 -2.08 -1.50 10.02
C THR A 428 -1.64 -2.95 9.94
N PHE A 429 -1.69 -3.53 8.74
CA PHE A 429 -1.33 -4.92 8.49
C PHE A 429 -0.07 -4.95 7.63
N LEU A 430 0.97 -5.61 8.13
CA LEU A 430 2.14 -5.91 7.32
C LEU A 430 1.89 -7.22 6.57
N TRP A 431 2.19 -7.25 5.28
CA TRP A 431 2.03 -8.44 4.46
C TRP A 431 3.31 -8.71 3.66
N PRO A 432 4.14 -9.68 4.08
CA PRO A 432 5.35 -9.99 3.36
C PRO A 432 5.04 -10.68 2.03
N HIS A 433 5.80 -10.32 0.99
CA HIS A 433 5.79 -11.04 -0.27
C HIS A 433 6.06 -12.55 -0.01
N PRO A 434 5.36 -13.50 -0.67
CA PRO A 434 5.48 -14.94 -0.39
C PRO A 434 6.91 -15.50 -0.51
N GLY A 435 7.71 -14.94 -1.42
CA GLY A 435 9.13 -15.28 -1.61
C GLY A 435 10.12 -14.56 -0.68
N SER A 436 9.64 -13.84 0.34
CA SER A 436 10.51 -13.11 1.27
C SER A 436 11.20 -14.05 2.26
N ASP A 437 12.49 -13.81 2.49
CA ASP A 437 13.23 -14.44 3.59
C ASP A 437 12.81 -13.81 4.92
N VAL A 438 11.97 -14.53 5.68
CA VAL A 438 11.39 -14.06 6.94
C VAL A 438 12.46 -13.77 8.01
N GLU A 439 13.59 -14.49 8.01
CA GLU A 439 14.64 -14.24 9.01
C GLU A 439 15.52 -13.05 8.61
N LYS A 440 15.80 -12.87 7.31
CA LYS A 440 16.37 -11.63 6.79
C LYS A 440 15.46 -10.45 7.09
N LEU A 441 14.14 -10.61 6.93
CA LEU A 441 13.13 -9.62 7.28
C LEU A 441 13.20 -9.21 8.74
N ARG A 442 13.19 -10.20 9.63
CA ARG A 442 13.31 -9.98 11.05
C ARG A 442 14.59 -9.22 11.42
N ARG A 443 15.73 -9.59 10.83
CA ARG A 443 17.00 -8.89 11.09
C ARG A 443 16.96 -7.46 10.60
N LYS A 444 16.49 -7.23 9.38
CA LYS A 444 16.38 -5.89 8.79
C LYS A 444 15.47 -4.97 9.59
N VAL A 445 14.36 -5.49 10.10
CA VAL A 445 13.42 -4.70 10.92
C VAL A 445 14.02 -4.34 12.26
N LYS A 446 14.76 -5.24 12.90
CA LYS A 446 15.48 -4.93 14.14
C LYS A 446 16.56 -3.86 13.95
N SER A 447 17.14 -3.77 12.76
CA SER A 447 18.14 -2.77 12.40
C SER A 447 17.56 -1.59 11.63
N LEU A 448 16.23 -1.48 11.52
CA LEU A 448 15.61 -0.45 10.70
C LEU A 448 15.75 0.91 11.40
N ASP A 449 16.35 1.85 10.69
CA ASP A 449 16.41 3.25 11.09
C ASP A 449 15.72 4.09 10.02
N LEU A 450 14.60 4.71 10.39
CA LEU A 450 13.83 5.52 9.45
C LEU A 450 14.56 6.82 9.06
N ARG A 451 15.62 7.20 9.78
CA ARG A 451 16.51 8.31 9.39
C ARG A 451 17.35 7.97 8.15
N ASP A 452 17.53 6.69 7.88
CA ASP A 452 18.19 6.19 6.67
C ASP A 452 17.20 6.07 5.49
N ALA A 453 15.93 6.41 5.68
CA ALA A 453 14.96 6.37 4.59
C ALA A 453 15.30 7.40 3.51
N VAL A 454 15.28 6.95 2.26
CA VAL A 454 15.67 7.74 1.09
C VAL A 454 14.45 8.11 0.24
N ALA A 455 14.52 9.29 -0.38
CA ALA A 455 13.53 9.72 -1.36
C ALA A 455 14.10 9.56 -2.78
N SER A 456 13.23 9.39 -3.77
CA SER A 456 13.69 9.32 -5.17
C SER A 456 14.15 10.66 -5.71
N LYS A 457 13.69 11.76 -5.12
CA LYS A 457 14.08 13.13 -5.43
C LYS A 457 14.88 13.68 -4.26
N LYS A 458 16.02 14.32 -4.54
CA LYS A 458 16.86 14.89 -3.48
C LYS A 458 16.16 16.04 -2.77
N GLU A 459 15.31 16.77 -3.49
CA GLU A 459 14.47 17.84 -2.97
C GLU A 459 13.49 17.32 -1.91
N ASP A 460 12.96 16.12 -2.07
CA ASP A 460 12.09 15.48 -1.07
C ASP A 460 12.87 15.10 0.20
N GLU A 461 14.19 14.91 0.10
CA GLU A 461 15.06 14.67 1.27
C GLU A 461 15.46 15.96 2.00
N GLU A 462 15.57 17.06 1.27
CA GLU A 462 16.00 18.38 1.77
C GLU A 462 14.83 19.28 2.17
N SER A 463 13.61 18.94 1.75
CA SER A 463 12.42 19.75 1.99
C SER A 463 12.23 20.01 3.49
N PRO A 464 11.83 21.24 3.89
CA PRO A 464 11.54 21.61 5.28
C PRO A 464 10.43 20.79 5.96
N MET A 465 9.94 19.72 5.33
CA MET A 465 9.06 18.70 5.92
C MET A 465 9.65 18.00 7.15
N GLY A 466 10.90 18.28 7.53
CA GLY A 466 11.44 17.96 8.86
C GLY A 466 11.80 16.49 9.10
N TRP A 467 11.80 15.64 8.06
CA TRP A 467 12.10 14.21 8.22
C TRP A 467 13.58 13.90 8.42
N ARG A 468 14.47 14.68 7.80
CA ARG A 468 15.89 14.67 8.16
C ARG A 468 16.10 15.69 9.29
N TYR A 469 16.21 15.17 10.51
CA TYR A 469 16.81 15.87 11.64
C TYR A 469 18.11 16.58 11.19
N LYS A 470 18.22 17.86 11.53
CA LYS A 470 19.44 18.34 12.16
C LYS A 470 19.30 18.17 13.65
#